data_AF-A0A6P6CW97-F1
#
_entry.id   AF-A0A6P6CW97-F1
#
_cell.length_a   1.000
_cell.length_b   1.000
_cell.length_c   1.000
_cell.angle_alpha   90.00
_cell.angle_beta   90.00
_cell.angle_gamma   90.00
#
_symmetry.space_group_name_H-M   'P 1'
#
loop_
_entity.id
_entity.type
_entity.pdbx_description
1 polymer ?
#
loop_
_entity_poly.entity_id
_entity_poly.type
_entity_poly.pdbx_seq_one_letter_code
_entity_poly.pdbx_strand_id
1 'polypeptide(L)'
;MAVAWFYVSVLALSSLGMICILFTTYWMWSWHGGFAWNGTKLTFNYHPVLMVAGMVVFYSAASLVYRLPQSWMGSKLPWKIAHAALHLVAFILTVLGLVAVFKYHNKAKIANLYSLHSWLGITTVFLFTCQWSLGFATFLLPWASMQLRSLLKPVHVFFGASIFSLAIASVISGINEKLFFSLKNATKPYSSLPGEAVFANTTGMLVVIFGLLVLYILQASSWKRPEAGITTERQSLLHERE
;
A
#
# COMPACT_ATOMS: atom_id res chain seq x y z
N MET A 1 12.35 27.10 -1.47
CA MET A 1 12.85 26.05 -2.40
C MET A 1 12.55 24.64 -1.91
N ALA A 2 12.92 24.24 -0.68
CA ALA A 2 12.68 22.87 -0.17
C ALA A 2 11.20 22.43 -0.15
N VAL A 3 10.27 23.34 0.17
CA VAL A 3 8.82 23.07 0.19
C VAL A 3 8.25 22.84 -1.21
N ALA A 4 8.76 23.54 -2.23
CA ALA A 4 8.32 23.34 -3.61
C ALA A 4 8.74 21.94 -4.13
N TRP A 5 9.97 21.53 -3.86
CA TRP A 5 10.46 20.19 -4.19
C TRP A 5 9.65 19.09 -3.52
N PHE A 6 9.24 19.28 -2.25
CA PHE A 6 8.35 18.35 -1.57
C PHE A 6 7.04 18.13 -2.34
N TYR A 7 6.34 19.20 -2.72
CA TYR A 7 5.06 19.09 -3.44
C TYR A 7 5.22 18.47 -4.83
N VAL A 8 6.31 18.80 -5.55
CA VAL A 8 6.63 18.16 -6.83
C VAL A 8 6.85 16.65 -6.64
N SER A 9 7.59 16.23 -5.60
CA SER A 9 7.79 14.82 -5.30
C SER A 9 6.50 14.10 -4.91
N VAL A 10 5.64 14.74 -4.12
CA VAL A 10 4.31 14.18 -3.78
C VAL A 10 3.46 14.02 -5.04
N LEU A 11 3.41 15.04 -5.91
CA LEU A 11 2.68 14.99 -7.17
C LEU A 11 3.20 13.85 -8.06
N ALA A 12 4.52 13.76 -8.24
CA ALA A 12 5.13 12.69 -9.02
C ALA A 12 4.81 11.29 -8.46
N LEU A 13 4.89 11.12 -7.14
CA LEU A 13 4.56 9.86 -6.48
C LEU A 13 3.06 9.53 -6.62
N SER A 14 2.17 10.51 -6.45
CA SER A 14 0.73 10.33 -6.66
C SER A 14 0.41 9.95 -8.11
N SER A 15 1.02 10.62 -9.09
CA SER A 15 0.88 10.27 -10.51
C SER A 15 1.37 8.85 -10.78
N LEU A 16 2.51 8.45 -10.24
CA LEU A 16 3.03 7.08 -10.38
C LEU A 16 2.07 6.05 -9.77
N GLY A 17 1.53 6.30 -8.57
CA GLY A 17 0.52 5.44 -7.95
C GLY A 17 -0.74 5.31 -8.81
N MET A 18 -1.23 6.41 -9.39
CA MET A 18 -2.36 6.38 -10.32
C MET A 18 -2.05 5.58 -11.58
N ILE A 19 -0.85 5.70 -12.14
CA ILE A 19 -0.41 4.89 -13.28
C ILE A 19 -0.44 3.40 -12.93
N CYS A 20 0.03 2.99 -11.75
CA CYS A 20 -0.03 1.59 -11.32
C CYS A 20 -1.47 1.04 -11.30
N ILE A 21 -2.43 1.83 -10.80
CA ILE A 21 -3.86 1.43 -10.81
C ILE A 21 -4.37 1.33 -12.24
N LEU A 22 -4.18 2.39 -13.04
CA LEU A 22 -4.68 2.46 -14.41
C LEU A 22 -4.10 1.36 -15.29
N PHE A 23 -2.82 1.06 -15.17
CA PHE A 23 -2.17 -0.03 -15.92
C PHE A 23 -2.73 -1.38 -15.48
N THR A 24 -2.89 -1.63 -14.18
CA THR A 24 -3.49 -2.89 -13.70
C THR A 24 -4.93 -3.04 -14.19
N THR A 25 -5.72 -1.97 -14.18
CA THR A 25 -7.09 -1.95 -14.71
C THR A 25 -7.11 -2.19 -16.22
N TYR A 26 -6.24 -1.52 -16.97
CA TYR A 26 -6.13 -1.68 -18.42
C TYR A 26 -5.68 -3.09 -18.79
N TRP A 27 -4.73 -3.68 -18.05
CA TRP A 27 -4.30 -5.05 -18.24
C TRP A 27 -5.47 -6.03 -18.11
N MET A 28 -6.23 -5.93 -17.03
CA MET A 28 -7.41 -6.78 -16.80
C MET A 28 -8.51 -6.54 -17.83
N TRP A 29 -8.69 -5.30 -18.28
CA TRP A 29 -9.69 -4.97 -19.29
C TRP A 29 -9.31 -5.50 -20.68
N SER A 30 -8.11 -5.17 -21.15
CA SER A 30 -7.66 -5.44 -22.52
C SER A 30 -7.31 -6.91 -22.78
N TRP A 31 -6.77 -7.63 -21.79
CA TRP A 31 -6.35 -9.03 -21.98
C TRP A 31 -7.26 -10.05 -21.28
N HIS A 32 -7.93 -9.67 -20.18
CA HIS A 32 -8.75 -10.60 -19.39
C HIS A 32 -10.26 -10.41 -19.56
N GLY A 33 -10.69 -9.55 -20.48
CA GLY A 33 -12.09 -9.40 -20.88
C GLY A 33 -12.93 -8.52 -19.96
N GLY A 34 -12.31 -7.66 -19.15
CA GLY A 34 -13.03 -6.67 -18.34
C GLY A 34 -13.49 -7.18 -16.98
N PHE A 35 -14.61 -6.67 -16.49
CA PHE A 35 -15.04 -6.82 -15.10
C PHE A 35 -16.51 -7.19 -15.00
N ALA A 36 -16.85 -8.15 -14.14
CA ALA A 36 -18.23 -8.47 -13.77
C ALA A 36 -18.29 -9.18 -12.41
N TRP A 37 -19.24 -8.82 -11.55
CA TRP A 37 -19.37 -9.40 -10.20
C TRP A 37 -20.28 -10.65 -10.15
N ASN A 38 -20.06 -11.61 -11.06
CA ASN A 38 -20.93 -12.79 -11.25
C ASN A 38 -20.27 -14.14 -10.83
N GLY A 39 -19.11 -14.08 -10.17
CA GLY A 39 -18.30 -15.23 -9.74
C GLY A 39 -17.50 -15.91 -10.85
N THR A 40 -17.48 -15.38 -12.07
CA THR A 40 -16.64 -15.92 -13.16
C THR A 40 -15.22 -15.35 -13.11
N LYS A 41 -14.38 -15.67 -14.12
CA LYS A 41 -13.04 -15.06 -14.28
C LYS A 41 -13.07 -13.53 -14.28
N LEU A 42 -14.16 -12.91 -14.73
CA LEU A 42 -14.33 -11.46 -14.71
C LEU A 42 -14.49 -10.90 -13.30
N THR A 43 -14.90 -11.72 -12.33
CA THR A 43 -14.89 -11.37 -10.91
C THR A 43 -13.48 -11.39 -10.37
N PHE A 44 -12.67 -12.39 -10.75
CA PHE A 44 -11.26 -12.44 -10.36
C PHE A 44 -10.50 -11.18 -10.79
N ASN A 45 -10.81 -10.59 -11.95
CA ASN A 45 -10.13 -9.39 -12.45
C ASN A 45 -10.19 -8.19 -11.50
N TYR A 46 -11.18 -8.12 -10.59
CA TYR A 46 -11.20 -7.12 -9.52
C TYR A 46 -10.06 -7.30 -8.51
N HIS A 47 -9.62 -8.53 -8.26
CA HIS A 47 -8.58 -8.84 -7.28
C HIS A 47 -7.28 -8.03 -7.50
N PRO A 48 -6.56 -8.15 -8.65
CA PRO A 48 -5.32 -7.40 -8.83
C PRO A 48 -5.53 -5.88 -8.79
N VAL A 49 -6.63 -5.35 -9.34
CA VAL A 49 -6.93 -3.91 -9.33
C VAL A 49 -7.14 -3.40 -7.90
N LEU A 50 -7.94 -4.11 -7.11
CA LEU A 50 -8.24 -3.73 -5.73
C LEU A 50 -7.04 -3.93 -4.80
N MET A 51 -6.18 -4.93 -5.05
CA MET A 51 -4.93 -5.10 -4.32
C MET A 51 -3.96 -3.94 -4.59
N VAL A 52 -3.77 -3.54 -5.85
CA VAL A 52 -2.91 -2.40 -6.20
C VAL A 52 -3.49 -1.09 -5.65
N ALA A 53 -4.78 -0.86 -5.82
CA ALA A 53 -5.41 0.34 -5.26
C ALA A 53 -5.29 0.39 -3.73
N GLY A 54 -5.76 -0.65 -3.04
CA GLY A 54 -5.81 -0.71 -1.57
C GLY A 54 -4.44 -0.81 -0.92
N MET A 55 -3.71 -1.89 -1.19
CA MET A 55 -2.48 -2.24 -0.47
C MET A 55 -1.23 -1.52 -1.00
N VAL A 56 -1.24 -1.04 -2.24
CA VAL A 56 -0.10 -0.28 -2.77
C VAL A 56 -0.35 1.21 -2.63
N VAL A 57 -1.40 1.75 -3.26
CA VAL A 57 -1.57 3.21 -3.37
C VAL A 57 -2.19 3.83 -2.11
N PHE A 58 -3.37 3.38 -1.68
CA PHE A 58 -4.05 3.95 -0.51
C PHE A 58 -3.28 3.68 0.79
N TYR A 59 -2.72 2.48 0.96
CA TYR A 59 -1.86 2.16 2.11
C TYR A 59 -0.66 3.12 2.19
N SER A 60 -0.01 3.40 1.06
CA SER A 60 1.12 4.34 1.01
C SER A 60 0.70 5.77 1.34
N ALA A 61 -0.41 6.24 0.76
CA ALA A 61 -0.94 7.56 1.05
C ALA A 61 -1.24 7.75 2.55
N ALA A 62 -1.86 6.72 3.17
CA ALA A 62 -2.12 6.71 4.61
C ALA A 62 -0.83 6.74 5.43
N SER A 63 0.19 5.97 5.04
CA SER A 63 1.48 5.88 5.72
C SER A 63 2.30 7.18 5.65
N LEU A 64 2.13 7.93 4.56
CA LEU A 64 2.86 9.17 4.29
C LEU A 64 2.15 10.44 4.80
N VAL A 65 0.94 10.33 5.35
CA VAL A 65 0.15 11.51 5.75
C VAL A 65 0.88 12.43 6.76
N TYR A 66 1.71 11.86 7.65
CA TYR A 66 2.51 12.63 8.61
C TYR A 66 3.80 13.23 8.02
N ARG A 67 4.09 12.98 6.75
CA ARG A 67 5.23 13.58 6.03
C ARG A 67 4.85 14.92 5.39
N LEU A 68 3.56 15.21 5.27
CA LEU A 68 3.05 16.49 4.79
C LEU A 68 3.46 17.62 5.75
N PRO A 69 4.07 18.73 5.28
CA PRO A 69 4.46 19.87 6.12
C PRO A 69 3.31 20.44 6.95
N GLN A 70 2.08 20.40 6.41
CA GLN A 70 0.86 20.82 7.10
C GLN A 70 0.59 19.99 8.37
N SER A 71 1.10 18.76 8.42
CA SER A 71 0.98 17.90 9.59
C SER A 71 1.95 18.26 10.71
N TRP A 72 2.96 19.11 10.45
CA TRP A 72 4.01 19.40 11.42
C TRP A 72 3.57 20.43 12.46
N MET A 73 2.66 21.34 12.07
CA MET A 73 2.11 22.38 12.93
C MET A 73 0.71 22.01 13.44
N GLY A 74 0.35 22.50 14.63
CA GLY A 74 -1.00 22.34 15.19
C GLY A 74 -1.35 20.95 15.71
N SER A 75 -2.65 20.71 15.89
CA SER A 75 -3.18 19.49 16.51
C SER A 75 -2.84 18.23 15.72
N LYS A 76 -2.46 17.16 16.42
CA LYS A 76 -2.17 15.85 15.80
C LYS A 76 -3.43 15.07 15.45
N LEU A 77 -4.57 15.40 16.05
CA LEU A 77 -5.80 14.60 15.96
C LEU A 77 -6.35 14.49 14.52
N PRO A 78 -6.46 15.58 13.72
CA PRO A 78 -6.95 15.47 12.34
C PRO A 78 -6.11 14.52 11.49
N TRP A 79 -4.79 14.55 11.66
CA TRP A 79 -3.85 13.69 10.94
C TRP A 79 -3.91 12.22 11.40
N LYS A 80 -4.20 11.98 12.70
CA LYS A 80 -4.51 10.63 13.21
C LYS A 80 -5.78 10.06 12.60
N ILE A 81 -6.83 10.88 12.52
CA ILE A 81 -8.10 10.48 11.89
C ILE A 81 -7.87 10.20 10.41
N ALA A 82 -7.18 11.08 9.69
CA ALA A 82 -6.86 10.88 8.27
C ALA A 82 -6.05 9.59 8.03
N HIS A 83 -5.00 9.35 8.84
CA HIS A 83 -4.21 8.12 8.78
C HIS A 83 -5.09 6.87 8.98
N ALA A 84 -5.91 6.85 10.04
CA ALA A 84 -6.78 5.72 10.36
C ALA A 84 -7.85 5.49 9.29
N ALA A 85 -8.48 6.57 8.79
CA ALA A 85 -9.52 6.51 7.77
C ALA A 85 -8.97 6.03 6.40
N LEU A 86 -7.81 6.54 5.97
CA LEU A 86 -7.19 6.10 4.71
C LEU A 86 -6.77 4.63 4.77
N HIS A 87 -6.21 4.18 5.90
CA HIS A 87 -5.93 2.75 6.08
C HIS A 87 -7.22 1.91 6.13
N LEU A 88 -8.32 2.43 6.68
CA LEU A 88 -9.60 1.72 6.65
C LEU A 88 -10.14 1.58 5.22
N VAL A 89 -10.03 2.63 4.40
CA VAL A 89 -10.37 2.56 2.97
C VAL A 89 -9.49 1.52 2.25
N ALA A 90 -8.17 1.54 2.48
CA ALA A 90 -7.25 0.53 1.96
C ALA A 90 -7.65 -0.90 2.37
N PHE A 91 -8.05 -1.07 3.63
CA PHE A 91 -8.50 -2.36 4.16
C PHE A 91 -9.80 -2.84 3.50
N ILE A 92 -10.78 -1.97 3.32
CA ILE A 92 -12.05 -2.30 2.64
C ILE A 92 -11.79 -2.75 1.20
N LEU A 93 -10.97 -2.02 0.44
CA LEU A 93 -10.60 -2.40 -0.93
C LEU A 93 -9.91 -3.77 -0.96
N THR A 94 -9.02 -4.02 -0.01
CA THR A 94 -8.33 -5.31 0.13
C THR A 94 -9.31 -6.45 0.41
N VAL A 95 -10.23 -6.26 1.37
CA VAL A 95 -11.27 -7.27 1.66
C VAL A 95 -12.12 -7.56 0.43
N LEU A 96 -12.55 -6.53 -0.31
CA LEU A 96 -13.31 -6.70 -1.55
C LEU A 96 -12.51 -7.50 -2.60
N GLY A 97 -11.22 -7.22 -2.75
CA GLY A 97 -10.35 -7.97 -3.66
C GLY A 97 -10.15 -9.43 -3.24
N LEU A 98 -10.11 -9.72 -1.94
CA LEU A 98 -10.08 -11.10 -1.44
C LEU A 98 -11.41 -11.81 -1.70
N VAL A 99 -12.54 -11.16 -1.40
CA VAL A 99 -13.87 -11.70 -1.69
C VAL A 99 -14.00 -12.04 -3.17
N ALA A 100 -13.46 -11.22 -4.07
CA ALA A 100 -13.47 -11.48 -5.50
C ALA A 100 -12.76 -12.79 -5.89
N VAL A 101 -11.53 -13.02 -5.39
CA VAL A 101 -10.78 -14.26 -5.69
C VAL A 101 -11.40 -15.49 -5.04
N PHE A 102 -11.82 -15.41 -3.77
CA PHE A 102 -12.50 -16.54 -3.09
C PHE A 102 -13.82 -16.89 -3.77
N LYS A 103 -14.63 -15.90 -4.16
CA LYS A 103 -15.89 -16.11 -4.90
C LYS A 103 -15.65 -16.82 -6.23
N TYR A 104 -14.62 -16.39 -6.98
CA TYR A 104 -14.24 -17.02 -8.24
C TYR A 104 -13.76 -18.46 -8.02
N HIS A 105 -12.80 -18.69 -7.13
CA HIS A 105 -12.25 -20.02 -6.86
C HIS A 105 -13.33 -21.00 -6.40
N ASN A 106 -14.20 -20.60 -5.48
CA ASN A 106 -15.26 -21.47 -4.96
C ASN A 106 -16.27 -21.86 -6.05
N LYS A 107 -16.62 -20.92 -6.94
CA LYS A 107 -17.53 -21.20 -8.07
C LYS A 107 -16.85 -22.06 -9.14
N ALA A 108 -15.57 -21.81 -9.42
CA ALA A 108 -14.77 -22.56 -10.39
C ALA A 108 -14.17 -23.87 -9.86
N LYS A 109 -14.42 -24.21 -8.58
CA LYS A 109 -13.87 -25.40 -7.90
C LYS A 109 -12.33 -25.44 -7.91
N ILE A 110 -11.70 -24.28 -7.79
CA ILE A 110 -10.24 -24.13 -7.64
C ILE A 110 -9.91 -24.15 -6.14
N ALA A 111 -8.84 -24.85 -5.76
CA ALA A 111 -8.39 -24.87 -4.37
C ALA A 111 -7.95 -23.47 -3.92
N ASN A 112 -8.26 -23.12 -2.67
CA ASN A 112 -7.82 -21.86 -2.07
C ASN A 112 -6.52 -22.04 -1.29
N LEU A 113 -5.76 -20.95 -1.14
CA LEU A 113 -4.62 -20.84 -0.22
C LEU A 113 -3.51 -21.91 -0.41
N TYR A 114 -3.26 -22.38 -1.63
CA TYR A 114 -2.19 -23.36 -1.90
C TYR A 114 -0.89 -22.74 -2.44
N SER A 115 -0.92 -21.48 -2.90
CA SER A 115 0.25 -20.81 -3.49
C SER A 115 0.99 -19.96 -2.47
N LEU A 116 2.30 -19.77 -2.64
CA LEU A 116 3.09 -18.87 -1.80
C LEU A 116 2.56 -17.42 -1.84
N HIS A 117 2.10 -16.96 -3.01
CA HIS A 117 1.41 -15.68 -3.18
C HIS A 117 0.23 -15.56 -2.19
N SER A 118 -0.62 -16.59 -2.11
CA SER A 118 -1.78 -16.60 -1.24
C SER A 118 -1.44 -16.65 0.25
N TRP A 119 -0.34 -17.33 0.63
CA TRP A 119 0.15 -17.35 2.02
C TRP A 119 0.73 -16.01 2.44
N LEU A 120 1.53 -15.37 1.59
CA LEU A 120 2.01 -14.01 1.80
C LEU A 120 0.84 -13.03 1.90
N GLY A 121 -0.14 -13.14 1.00
CA GLY A 121 -1.31 -12.27 0.95
C GLY A 121 -2.15 -12.35 2.22
N ILE A 122 -2.54 -13.56 2.65
CA ILE A 122 -3.37 -13.70 3.86
C ILE A 122 -2.63 -13.30 5.13
N THR A 123 -1.32 -13.58 5.21
CA THR A 123 -0.47 -13.12 6.33
C THR A 123 -0.41 -11.59 6.37
N THR A 124 -0.24 -10.93 5.22
CA THR A 124 -0.22 -9.47 5.11
C THR A 124 -1.53 -8.86 5.61
N VAL A 125 -2.66 -9.44 5.23
CA VAL A 125 -4.01 -8.95 5.60
C VAL A 125 -4.28 -9.17 7.09
N PHE A 126 -3.85 -10.30 7.64
CA PHE A 126 -3.92 -10.57 9.06
C PHE A 126 -3.11 -9.52 9.86
N LEU A 127 -1.84 -9.32 9.48
CA LEU A 127 -0.99 -8.31 10.11
C LEU A 127 -1.56 -6.91 9.98
N PHE A 128 -2.13 -6.55 8.82
CA PHE A 128 -2.80 -5.28 8.62
C PHE A 128 -4.02 -5.11 9.54
N THR A 129 -4.84 -6.16 9.70
CA THR A 129 -6.00 -6.14 10.61
C THR A 129 -5.55 -5.87 12.05
N CYS A 130 -4.54 -6.60 12.53
CA CYS A 130 -3.95 -6.40 13.86
C CYS A 130 -3.38 -4.98 14.00
N GLN A 131 -2.60 -4.53 13.02
CA GLN A 131 -1.96 -3.22 13.01
C GLN A 131 -2.96 -2.07 13.06
N TRP A 132 -4.04 -2.14 12.26
CA TRP A 132 -5.09 -1.11 12.25
C TRP A 132 -5.84 -1.08 13.58
N SER A 133 -6.24 -2.25 14.09
CA SER A 133 -7.01 -2.37 15.34
C SER A 133 -6.20 -1.89 16.55
N LEU A 134 -4.94 -2.34 16.68
CA LEU A 134 -4.04 -1.89 17.73
C LEU A 134 -3.70 -0.41 17.59
N GLY A 135 -3.47 0.08 16.38
CA GLY A 135 -3.19 1.49 16.12
C GLY A 135 -4.37 2.39 16.49
N PHE A 136 -5.59 1.99 16.15
CA PHE A 136 -6.82 2.67 16.52
C PHE A 136 -6.97 2.72 18.06
N ALA A 137 -6.88 1.56 18.71
CA ALA A 137 -7.07 1.45 20.15
C ALA A 137 -6.02 2.27 20.94
N THR A 138 -4.76 2.26 20.52
CA THR A 138 -3.65 2.85 21.30
C THR A 138 -3.34 4.31 20.94
N PHE A 139 -3.37 4.66 19.65
CA PHE A 139 -2.92 5.98 19.18
C PHE A 139 -4.07 6.94 18.89
N LEU A 140 -5.28 6.46 18.59
CA LEU A 140 -6.43 7.33 18.30
C LEU A 140 -7.32 7.55 19.53
N LEU A 141 -7.66 6.49 20.27
CA LEU A 141 -8.49 6.62 21.47
C LEU A 141 -7.73 7.28 22.64
N PRO A 142 -8.43 8.01 23.52
CA PRO A 142 -7.78 8.80 24.57
C PRO A 142 -7.25 7.97 25.76
N TRP A 143 -7.68 6.72 25.94
CA TRP A 143 -7.43 5.93 27.15
C TRP A 143 -5.97 5.48 27.35
N ALA A 144 -5.20 5.29 26.28
CA ALA A 144 -3.85 4.73 26.39
C ALA A 144 -2.86 5.74 27.00
N SER A 145 -2.08 5.29 27.99
CA SER A 145 -1.06 6.12 28.65
C SER A 145 0.06 6.52 27.69
N MET A 146 0.76 7.62 28.01
CA MET A 146 1.89 8.08 27.19
C MET A 146 3.06 7.09 27.16
N GLN A 147 3.29 6.36 28.26
CA GLN A 147 4.30 5.30 28.35
C GLN A 147 3.99 4.15 27.37
N LEU A 148 2.74 3.67 27.36
CA LEU A 148 2.30 2.61 26.44
C LEU A 148 2.45 3.04 24.97
N ARG A 149 2.02 4.27 24.64
CA ARG A 149 2.18 4.82 23.29
C ARG A 149 3.65 4.94 22.89
N SER A 150 4.53 5.36 23.80
CA SER A 150 5.96 5.46 23.54
C SER A 150 6.59 4.09 23.26
N LEU A 151 6.21 3.06 24.03
CA LEU A 151 6.70 1.69 23.87
C LEU A 151 6.24 1.06 22.55
N LEU A 152 4.98 1.26 22.16
CA LEU A 152 4.39 0.63 20.98
C LEU A 152 4.68 1.37 19.67
N LYS A 153 5.03 2.66 19.71
CA LYS A 153 5.27 3.47 18.50
C LYS A 153 6.36 2.87 17.58
N PRO A 154 7.54 2.43 18.07
CA PRO A 154 8.54 1.81 17.21
C PRO A 154 8.04 0.52 16.56
N VAL A 155 7.33 -0.33 17.32
CA VAL A 155 6.73 -1.57 16.83
C VAL A 155 5.70 -1.29 15.74
N HIS A 156 4.82 -0.30 15.97
CA HIS A 156 3.83 0.14 15.00
C HIS A 156 4.49 0.63 13.70
N VAL A 157 5.54 1.45 13.78
CA VAL A 157 6.25 1.93 12.58
C VAL A 157 6.93 0.78 11.83
N PHE A 158 7.60 -0.14 12.54
CA PHE A 158 8.23 -1.31 11.94
C PHE A 158 7.22 -2.19 11.19
N PHE A 159 6.15 -2.61 11.86
CA PHE A 159 5.13 -3.46 11.23
C PHE A 159 4.41 -2.74 10.09
N GLY A 160 4.19 -1.42 10.17
CA GLY A 160 3.63 -0.65 9.06
C GLY A 160 4.48 -0.75 7.79
N ALA A 161 5.80 -0.61 7.91
CA ALA A 161 6.70 -0.78 6.77
C ALA A 161 6.79 -2.24 6.30
N SER A 162 6.84 -3.20 7.22
CA SER A 162 6.90 -4.63 6.90
C SER A 162 5.64 -5.13 6.17
N ILE A 163 4.45 -4.70 6.60
CA ILE A 163 3.17 -5.01 5.92
C ILE A 163 3.19 -4.46 4.49
N PHE A 164 3.69 -3.23 4.30
CA PHE A 164 3.80 -2.66 2.97
C PHE A 164 4.77 -3.44 2.08
N SER A 165 5.94 -3.83 2.60
CA SER A 165 6.90 -4.67 1.86
C SER A 165 6.31 -6.03 1.48
N LEU A 166 5.58 -6.67 2.40
CA LEU A 166 4.87 -7.92 2.13
C LEU A 166 3.78 -7.73 1.06
N ALA A 167 3.05 -6.62 1.08
CA ALA A 167 2.07 -6.29 0.05
C ALA A 167 2.70 -6.16 -1.34
N ILE A 168 3.84 -5.48 -1.45
CA ILE A 168 4.59 -5.37 -2.71
C ILE A 168 5.02 -6.76 -3.20
N ALA A 169 5.59 -7.60 -2.32
CA ALA A 169 5.96 -8.98 -2.66
C ALA A 169 4.76 -9.83 -3.09
N SER A 170 3.62 -9.69 -2.42
CA SER A 170 2.36 -10.34 -2.80
C SER A 170 1.86 -9.86 -4.17
N VAL A 171 1.90 -8.57 -4.48
CA VAL A 171 1.48 -8.06 -5.80
C VAL A 171 2.38 -8.62 -6.91
N ILE A 172 3.70 -8.59 -6.73
CA ILE A 172 4.65 -9.10 -7.74
C ILE A 172 4.46 -10.60 -7.98
N SER A 173 4.38 -11.38 -6.90
CA SER A 173 4.13 -12.83 -7.00
C SER A 173 2.77 -13.14 -7.64
N GLY A 174 1.73 -12.34 -7.35
CA GLY A 174 0.40 -12.49 -7.95
C GLY A 174 0.37 -12.16 -9.44
N ILE A 175 1.10 -11.12 -9.88
CA ILE A 175 1.28 -10.80 -11.31
C ILE A 175 1.94 -12.00 -12.02
N ASN A 176 3.03 -12.52 -11.47
CA ASN A 176 3.71 -13.69 -12.03
C ASN A 176 2.80 -14.92 -12.11
N GLU A 177 2.12 -15.26 -11.01
CA GLU A 177 1.18 -16.39 -10.96
C GLU A 177 0.07 -16.24 -12.01
N LYS A 178 -0.50 -15.05 -12.15
CA LYS A 178 -1.53 -14.75 -13.15
C LYS A 178 -1.01 -14.88 -14.59
N LEU A 179 0.20 -14.39 -14.88
CA LEU A 179 0.83 -14.54 -16.20
C LEU A 179 1.13 -16.00 -16.52
N PHE A 180 1.71 -16.74 -15.57
CA PHE A 180 1.98 -18.17 -15.74
C PHE A 180 0.72 -19.00 -15.92
N PHE A 181 -0.42 -18.59 -15.36
CA PHE A 181 -1.69 -19.28 -15.58
C PHE A 181 -2.39 -18.90 -16.88
N SER A 182 -2.25 -17.64 -17.31
CA SER A 182 -2.97 -17.15 -18.49
C SER A 182 -2.22 -17.43 -19.80
N LEU A 183 -0.88 -17.48 -19.75
CA LEU A 183 0.00 -17.63 -20.92
C LEU A 183 0.63 -19.04 -21.00
N LYS A 184 -0.18 -20.07 -20.68
CA LYS A 184 0.23 -21.50 -20.75
C LYS A 184 0.21 -22.10 -22.17
N ASN A 185 -0.49 -21.47 -23.11
CA ASN A 185 -0.74 -22.05 -24.44
C ASN A 185 0.51 -22.03 -25.34
N ALA A 186 0.66 -23.11 -26.13
CA ALA A 186 1.83 -23.40 -26.97
C ALA A 186 2.11 -22.39 -28.10
N THR A 187 1.15 -21.54 -28.46
CA THR A 187 1.29 -20.59 -29.58
C THR A 187 2.00 -19.30 -29.20
N LYS A 188 1.87 -18.81 -27.95
CA LYS A 188 2.58 -17.63 -27.41
C LYS A 188 2.82 -17.82 -25.90
N PRO A 189 3.74 -18.72 -25.51
CA PRO A 189 4.04 -18.97 -24.10
C PRO A 189 4.63 -17.71 -23.45
N TYR A 190 4.51 -17.60 -22.12
CA TYR A 190 5.09 -16.47 -21.35
C TYR A 190 6.56 -16.20 -21.69
N SER A 191 7.37 -17.24 -21.91
CA SER A 191 8.80 -17.15 -22.25
C SER A 191 9.08 -16.47 -23.60
N SER A 192 8.09 -16.42 -24.50
CA SER A 192 8.19 -15.66 -25.77
C SER A 192 7.93 -14.16 -25.59
N LEU A 193 7.65 -13.70 -24.35
CA LEU A 193 7.34 -12.32 -23.99
C LEU A 193 6.29 -11.67 -24.91
N PRO A 194 5.07 -12.25 -25.02
CA PRO A 194 3.99 -11.61 -25.77
C PRO A 194 3.64 -10.24 -25.16
N GLY A 195 2.94 -9.38 -25.91
CA GLY A 195 2.62 -8.01 -25.47
C GLY A 195 1.96 -7.92 -24.09
N GLU A 196 1.12 -8.91 -23.72
CA GLU A 196 0.57 -9.01 -22.36
C GLU A 196 1.65 -9.15 -21.29
N ALA A 197 2.60 -10.06 -21.51
CA ALA A 197 3.68 -10.35 -20.58
C ALA A 197 4.57 -9.11 -20.40
N VAL A 198 4.94 -8.45 -21.50
CA VAL A 198 5.71 -7.20 -21.44
C VAL A 198 4.96 -6.16 -20.61
N PHE A 199 3.68 -5.93 -20.92
CA PHE A 199 2.87 -4.92 -20.25
C PHE A 199 2.69 -5.19 -18.74
N ALA A 200 2.37 -6.43 -18.38
CA ALA A 200 2.18 -6.84 -16.99
C ALA A 200 3.50 -6.81 -16.19
N ASN A 201 4.62 -7.21 -16.81
CA ASN A 201 5.95 -7.11 -16.20
C ASN A 201 6.34 -5.65 -15.97
N THR A 202 6.11 -4.77 -16.95
CA THR A 202 6.31 -3.32 -16.78
C THR A 202 5.44 -2.78 -15.64
N THR A 203 4.18 -3.21 -15.54
CA THR A 203 3.29 -2.83 -14.43
C THR A 203 3.85 -3.28 -13.07
N GLY A 204 4.36 -4.52 -12.99
CA GLY A 204 5.04 -5.03 -11.78
C GLY A 204 6.27 -4.21 -11.40
N MET A 205 7.10 -3.81 -12.38
CA MET A 205 8.26 -2.95 -12.15
C MET A 205 7.87 -1.54 -11.68
N LEU A 206 6.79 -0.96 -12.21
CA LEU A 206 6.26 0.32 -11.74
C LEU A 206 5.82 0.23 -10.27
N VAL A 207 5.16 -0.88 -9.88
CA VAL A 207 4.79 -1.14 -8.48
C VAL A 207 6.04 -1.24 -7.59
N VAL A 208 7.10 -1.91 -8.04
CA VAL A 208 8.40 -1.99 -7.32
C VAL A 208 8.99 -0.60 -7.12
N ILE A 209 9.12 0.18 -8.20
CA ILE A 209 9.69 1.55 -8.15
C ILE A 209 8.87 2.41 -7.19
N PHE A 210 7.55 2.38 -7.30
CA PHE A 210 6.66 3.09 -6.40
C PHE A 210 6.88 2.68 -4.94
N GLY A 211 6.92 1.37 -4.67
CA GLY A 211 7.14 0.84 -3.33
C GLY A 211 8.49 1.26 -2.73
N LEU A 212 9.56 1.20 -3.50
CA LEU A 212 10.89 1.64 -3.06
C LEU A 212 10.93 3.14 -2.74
N LEU A 213 10.28 3.98 -3.56
CA LEU A 213 10.17 5.42 -3.29
C LEU A 213 9.40 5.70 -2.00
N VAL A 214 8.28 5.02 -1.77
CA VAL A 214 7.51 5.14 -0.52
C VAL A 214 8.34 4.72 0.68
N LEU A 215 9.04 3.58 0.62
CA LEU A 215 9.92 3.10 1.68
C LEU A 215 11.07 4.07 1.96
N TYR A 216 11.69 4.62 0.92
CA TYR A 216 12.71 5.67 1.06
C TYR A 216 12.16 6.89 1.80
N ILE A 217 10.97 7.37 1.44
CA ILE A 217 10.34 8.50 2.12
C ILE A 217 10.03 8.15 3.59
N LEU A 218 9.56 6.94 3.87
CA LEU A 218 9.25 6.51 5.23
C LEU A 218 10.50 6.36 6.12
N GLN A 219 11.60 5.82 5.59
CA GLN A 219 12.74 5.38 6.39
C GLN A 219 13.92 6.35 6.37
N ALA A 220 14.21 6.97 5.22
CA ALA A 220 15.47 7.69 5.00
C ALA A 220 15.29 9.18 4.67
N SER A 221 14.10 9.62 4.26
CA SER A 221 13.90 11.03 3.94
C SER A 221 13.93 11.94 5.18
N SER A 222 14.35 13.19 4.96
CA SER A 222 14.34 14.24 5.97
C SER A 222 12.93 14.74 6.32
N TRP A 223 11.88 14.24 5.67
CA TRP A 223 10.49 14.70 5.83
C TRP A 223 9.77 14.10 7.04
N LYS A 224 10.52 13.62 8.03
CA LYS A 224 9.94 13.14 9.29
C LYS A 224 9.38 14.35 10.05
N ARG A 225 8.13 14.24 10.51
CA ARG A 225 7.53 15.26 11.37
C ARG A 225 8.45 15.54 12.57
N PRO A 226 8.84 16.80 12.83
CA PRO A 226 9.65 17.16 13.99
C PRO A 226 8.97 16.75 15.31
N GLU A 227 9.76 16.25 16.26
CA GLU A 227 9.28 16.04 17.62
C GLU A 227 9.26 17.39 18.36
N ALA A 228 8.24 17.62 19.18
CA ALA A 228 7.92 18.93 19.76
C ALA A 228 8.98 19.50 20.74
N GLY A 229 10.10 18.80 20.97
CA GLY A 229 11.18 19.23 21.86
C GLY A 229 12.43 19.80 21.18
N ILE A 230 12.66 19.53 19.88
CA ILE A 230 13.91 19.94 19.20
C ILE A 230 13.88 21.41 18.76
N THR A 231 12.70 21.93 18.46
CA THR A 231 12.54 23.31 17.98
C THR A 231 12.67 24.34 19.11
N THR A 232 12.25 23.98 20.32
CA THR A 232 12.25 24.86 21.49
C THR A 232 13.67 25.12 22.01
N GLU A 233 14.54 24.10 22.05
CA GLU A 233 15.96 24.27 22.42
C GLU A 233 16.74 25.09 21.37
N ARG A 234 16.44 24.91 20.08
CA ARG A 234 17.13 25.69 19.03
C ARG A 234 16.72 27.16 19.02
N GLN A 235 15.48 27.47 19.39
CA GLN A 235 15.01 28.85 19.54
C GLN A 235 15.46 29.50 20.85
N SER A 236 15.55 28.75 21.96
CA SER A 236 16.06 29.30 23.23
C SER A 236 17.55 29.64 23.17
N LEU A 237 18.36 28.78 22.54
CA LEU A 237 19.82 29.00 22.40
C LEU A 237 20.20 30.16 21.48
N LEU A 238 19.29 30.59 20.60
CA LEU A 238 19.49 31.79 19.77
C LEU A 238 19.10 33.07 20.53
N HIS A 239 18.18 32.98 21.48
CA HIS A 239 17.74 34.14 22.26
C HIS A 239 18.66 34.43 23.47
N GLU A 240 19.43 33.46 23.94
CA GLU A 240 20.47 33.66 24.98
C GLU A 240 21.80 34.21 24.45
N ARG A 241 21.95 34.39 23.13
CA ARG A 241 23.18 34.92 22.50
C ARG A 241 23.02 36.33 21.92
N GLU A 242 21.90 36.99 22.19
CA GLU A 242 21.66 38.42 21.93
C GLU A 242 21.63 39.18 23.26
#